data_AF-A4JWF8-F1
#
_entry.id   AF-A4JWF8-F1
#
_cell.length_a   1.000
_cell.length_b   1.000
_cell.length_c   1.000
_cell.angle_alpha   90.00
_cell.angle_beta   90.00
_cell.angle_gamma   90.00
#
_symmetry.space_group_name_H-M   'P 1'
#
loop_
_entity.id
_entity.type
_entity.pdbx_description
1 polymer ?
#
loop_
_entity_poly.entity_id
_entity_poly.type
_entity_poly.pdbx_seq_one_letter_code
_entity_poly.pdbx_strand_id
1 'polypeptide(L)'
;MTQKTPNGIDLLTHVTGLTKEDVTAIHAKAEANRSRLESCARHAFEPVEPGKLFSRHRCTHCGGEADSVGAHWYARGLAHGGAA
;
A
#
# COMPACT_ATOMS: atom_id res chain seq x y z
N MET A 1 -39.27 -4.88 5.84
CA MET A 1 -38.34 -4.10 4.99
C MET A 1 -36.94 -4.63 5.27
N THR A 2 -36.36 -5.40 4.36
CA THR A 2 -35.03 -6.00 4.55
C THR A 2 -33.98 -4.92 4.30
N GLN A 3 -33.31 -4.45 5.36
CA GLN A 3 -32.19 -3.52 5.20
C GLN A 3 -31.08 -4.25 4.44
N LYS A 4 -30.74 -3.75 3.25
CA LYS A 4 -29.62 -4.23 2.46
C LYS A 4 -28.36 -3.62 3.06
N THR A 5 -27.47 -4.42 3.63
CA THR A 5 -26.19 -3.94 4.15
C THR A 5 -25.48 -3.16 3.04
N PRO A 6 -25.11 -1.88 3.28
CA PRO A 6 -24.43 -1.10 2.25
C PRO A 6 -23.07 -1.74 1.94
N ASN A 7 -22.73 -1.87 0.65
CA ASN A 7 -21.43 -2.40 0.28
C ASN A 7 -20.32 -1.37 0.62
N GLY A 8 -19.08 -1.84 0.77
CA GLY A 8 -17.96 -0.99 1.19
C GLY A 8 -17.69 0.18 0.23
N ILE A 9 -17.91 0.00 -1.08
CA ILE A 9 -17.70 1.05 -2.09
C ILE A 9 -18.73 2.17 -1.95
N ASP A 10 -20.00 1.81 -1.73
CA ASP A 10 -21.09 2.77 -1.55
C ASP A 10 -20.88 3.61 -0.28
N LEU A 11 -20.41 2.99 0.80
CA LEU A 11 -20.04 3.70 2.03
C LEU A 11 -18.87 4.65 1.79
N LEU A 12 -17.81 4.20 1.13
CA LEU A 12 -16.63 5.02 0.84
C LEU A 12 -16.97 6.21 -0.07
N THR A 13 -17.80 6.00 -1.08
CA THR A 13 -18.31 7.06 -1.96
C THR A 13 -19.04 8.12 -1.13
N HIS A 14 -19.90 7.70 -0.20
CA HIS A 14 -20.68 8.61 0.63
C HIS A 14 -19.81 9.46 1.58
N VAL A 15 -18.83 8.86 2.26
CA VAL A 15 -18.04 9.56 3.30
C VAL A 15 -16.86 10.36 2.76
N THR A 16 -16.32 9.97 1.60
CA THR A 16 -15.16 10.66 0.99
C THR A 16 -15.57 11.69 -0.07
N GLY A 17 -16.79 11.57 -0.61
CA GLY A 17 -17.23 12.35 -1.77
C GLY A 17 -16.58 11.92 -3.10
N LEU A 18 -15.75 10.87 -3.10
CA LEU A 18 -15.17 10.31 -4.32
C LEU A 18 -16.23 9.57 -5.13
N THR A 19 -16.02 9.49 -6.44
CA THR A 19 -16.88 8.70 -7.31
C THR A 19 -16.65 7.20 -7.08
N LYS A 20 -17.61 6.36 -7.49
CA LYS A 20 -17.43 4.89 -7.39
C LYS A 20 -16.25 4.43 -8.23
N GLU A 21 -16.07 5.08 -9.37
CA GLU A 21 -14.96 4.85 -10.30
C GLU A 21 -13.62 5.14 -9.61
N ASP A 22 -13.50 6.26 -8.90
CA ASP A 22 -12.29 6.62 -8.15
C ASP A 22 -11.97 5.61 -7.04
N VAL A 23 -12.97 5.26 -6.23
CA VAL A 23 -12.79 4.29 -5.14
C VAL A 23 -12.36 2.93 -5.71
N THR A 24 -12.99 2.50 -6.80
CA THR A 24 -12.63 1.24 -7.48
C THR A 24 -11.21 1.29 -8.05
N ALA A 25 -10.80 2.42 -8.63
CA ALA A 25 -9.46 2.61 -9.16
C ALA A 25 -8.39 2.62 -8.06
N ILE A 26 -8.68 3.24 -6.91
CA ILE A 26 -7.80 3.22 -5.73
C ILE A 26 -7.67 1.78 -5.20
N HIS A 27 -8.78 1.05 -5.09
CA HIS A 27 -8.77 -0.35 -4.67
C HIS A 27 -7.92 -1.22 -5.61
N ALA A 28 -8.13 -1.10 -6.93
CA ALA A 28 -7.36 -1.83 -7.92
C ALA A 28 -5.85 -1.52 -7.83
N LYS A 29 -5.47 -0.26 -7.60
CA LYS A 29 -4.07 0.15 -7.37
C LYS A 29 -3.49 -0.48 -6.11
N ALA A 30 -4.25 -0.49 -5.01
CA ALA A 30 -3.83 -1.09 -3.75
C ALA A 30 -3.63 -2.61 -3.89
N GLU A 31 -4.55 -3.31 -4.54
CA GLU A 31 -4.48 -4.73 -4.84
C GLU A 31 -3.26 -5.08 -5.71
N ALA A 32 -3.03 -4.32 -6.79
CA ALA A 32 -1.87 -4.50 -7.64
C ALA A 32 -0.55 -4.30 -6.87
N ASN A 33 -0.50 -3.29 -5.98
CA ASN A 33 0.65 -3.07 -5.12
C ASN A 33 0.87 -4.22 -4.13
N ARG A 34 -0.20 -4.69 -3.48
CA ARG A 34 -0.15 -5.84 -2.56
C ARG A 34 0.40 -7.08 -3.27
N SER A 35 -0.12 -7.39 -4.45
CA SER A 35 0.34 -8.54 -5.25
C SER A 35 1.84 -8.47 -5.59
N ARG A 36 2.36 -7.28 -5.93
CA ARG A 36 3.81 -7.08 -6.14
C ARG A 36 4.62 -7.29 -4.87
N LEU A 37 4.08 -6.86 -3.72
CA LEU A 37 4.77 -7.00 -2.45
C LEU A 37 4.79 -8.48 -2.01
N GLU A 38 3.66 -9.16 -2.05
CA GLU A 38 3.54 -10.57 -1.62
C GLU A 38 4.35 -11.54 -2.49
N SER A 39 4.53 -11.25 -3.77
CA SER A 39 5.31 -12.09 -4.70
C SER A 39 6.83 -11.88 -4.59
N CYS A 40 7.30 -10.88 -3.85
CA CYS A 40 8.72 -10.57 -3.75
C CYS A 40 9.36 -11.36 -2.61
N ALA A 41 10.35 -12.20 -2.93
CA ALA A 41 11.06 -12.98 -1.91
C ALA A 41 11.74 -12.11 -0.84
N ARG A 42 12.28 -10.95 -1.25
CA ARG A 42 12.92 -9.99 -0.35
C ARG A 42 12.86 -8.59 -0.92
N HIS A 43 12.43 -7.62 -0.12
CA HIS A 43 12.33 -6.23 -0.54
C HIS A 43 13.63 -5.46 -0.31
N ALA A 44 13.94 -4.57 -1.25
CA ALA A 44 14.97 -3.55 -1.12
C ALA A 44 14.31 -2.19 -1.42
N PHE A 45 13.88 -1.50 -0.38
CA PHE A 45 13.11 -0.26 -0.49
C PHE A 45 14.03 0.95 -0.59
N GLU A 46 13.78 1.81 -1.59
CA GLU A 46 14.46 3.09 -1.78
C GLU A 46 13.45 4.24 -1.84
N PRO A 47 13.77 5.44 -1.34
CA PRO A 47 12.87 6.58 -1.39
C PRO A 47 12.62 7.01 -2.84
N VAL A 48 11.35 7.18 -3.20
CA VAL A 48 10.94 7.69 -4.53
C VAL A 48 11.31 9.17 -4.68
N GLU A 49 11.23 9.93 -3.58
CA GLU A 49 11.63 11.33 -3.49
C GLU A 49 12.68 11.48 -2.37
N PRO A 50 13.98 11.36 -2.69
CA PRO A 50 15.05 11.53 -1.71
C PRO A 50 15.00 12.92 -1.06
N GLY A 51 15.22 12.99 0.26
CA GLY A 51 15.24 14.25 1.02
C GLY A 51 13.87 14.76 1.48
N LYS A 52 12.77 14.14 1.05
CA LYS A 52 11.42 14.49 1.51
C LYS A 52 11.00 13.60 2.69
N LEU A 53 10.62 14.25 3.80
CA LEU A 53 10.03 13.55 4.95
C LEU A 53 8.72 12.87 4.53
N PHE A 54 8.49 11.66 5.05
CA PHE A 54 7.30 10.85 4.75
C PHE A 54 7.13 10.48 3.26
N SER A 55 8.21 10.42 2.50
CA SER A 55 8.16 9.96 1.11
C SER A 55 7.77 8.49 0.98
N ARG A 56 7.20 8.15 -0.17
CA ARG A 56 6.97 6.77 -0.57
C ARG A 56 8.31 6.10 -0.85
N HIS A 57 8.41 4.82 -0.51
CA HIS A 57 9.56 4.00 -0.80
C HIS A 57 9.15 2.91 -1.78
N ARG A 58 9.94 2.72 -2.84
CA ARG A 58 9.69 1.71 -3.87
C ARG A 58 10.71 0.60 -3.74
N CYS A 59 10.25 -0.64 -3.78
CA CYS A 59 11.09 -1.81 -3.83
C CYS A 59 11.76 -1.88 -5.21
N THR A 60 13.09 -1.95 -5.26
CA THR A 60 13.86 -2.04 -6.50
C THR A 60 13.67 -3.38 -7.23
N HIS A 61 13.23 -4.43 -6.51
CA HIS A 61 13.04 -5.77 -7.09
C HIS A 61 11.66 -5.96 -7.73
N CYS A 62 10.58 -5.59 -7.04
CA CYS A 62 9.21 -5.85 -7.50
C CYS A 62 8.45 -4.58 -7.91
N GLY A 63 9.01 -3.40 -7.65
CA GLY A 63 8.34 -2.12 -7.92
C GLY A 63 7.14 -1.83 -7.03
N GLY A 64 6.86 -2.66 -6.01
CA GLY A 64 5.87 -2.38 -4.98
C GLY A 64 6.30 -1.23 -4.07
N GLU A 65 5.34 -0.48 -3.56
CA GLU A 65 5.59 0.72 -2.74
C GLU A 65 5.05 0.58 -1.33
N ALA A 66 5.83 1.09 -0.37
CA ALA A 66 5.46 1.26 1.02
C ALA A 66 5.58 2.75 1.41
N ASP A 67 4.95 3.15 2.50
CA ASP A 67 5.28 4.44 3.12
C ASP A 67 6.60 4.33 3.91
N SER A 68 7.10 5.48 4.37
CA SER A 68 8.32 5.56 5.17
C SER A 68 8.31 4.70 6.44
N VAL A 69 7.15 4.53 7.08
CA VAL A 69 7.03 3.78 8.34
C VAL A 69 7.08 2.28 8.06
N GLY A 70 6.36 1.81 7.04
CA GLY A 70 6.36 0.43 6.59
C GLY A 70 7.74 -0.01 6.10
N ALA A 71 8.42 0.82 5.29
CA ALA A 71 9.79 0.54 4.83
C ALA A 71 10.78 0.45 6.00
N HIS A 72 10.68 1.39 6.96
CA HIS A 72 11.53 1.41 8.16
C HIS A 72 11.35 0.18 9.02
N TRP A 73 10.10 -0.22 9.31
CA TRP A 73 9.84 -1.40 10.13
C TRP A 73 10.20 -2.71 9.43
N TYR A 74 10.05 -2.78 8.11
CA TYR A 74 10.54 -3.91 7.34
C TYR A 74 12.07 -4.07 7.48
N ALA A 75 12.82 -2.99 7.29
CA ALA A 75 14.29 -3.00 7.43
C ALA A 75 14.72 -3.38 8.86
N ARG A 76 14.07 -2.82 9.89
CA ARG A 76 14.32 -3.21 11.29
C ARG A 76 14.00 -4.68 11.57
N GLY A 77 12.90 -5.19 10.99
CA GLY A 77 12.53 -6.60 11.11
C GLY A 77 13.61 -7.53 10.55
N LEU A 78 14.18 -7.22 9.39
CA LEU A 78 15.29 -7.99 8.82
C LEU A 78 16.55 -7.95 9.70
N ALA A 79 16.91 -6.76 10.20
CA ALA A 79 18.08 -6.60 11.06
C ALA A 79 17.94 -7.38 12.38
N HIS A 80 16.76 -7.35 13.00
CA HIS A 80 16.51 -8.09 14.24
C HIS A 80 16.30 -9.59 14.02
N GLY A 81 15.74 -9.98 12.88
CA GLY A 81 15.51 -11.38 12.52
C GLY A 81 16.75 -12.11 12.00
N GLY A 82 17.90 -11.43 11.89
CA GLY A 82 19.15 -12.02 11.39
C GLY A 82 19.15 -12.34 9.89
N ALA A 83 18.21 -11.77 9.13
CA ALA A 83 18.07 -11.98 7.69
C ALA A 83 18.66 -10.83 6.86
N ALA A 84 19.55 -10.02 7.46
CA ALA A 84 20.22 -8.89 6.81
C ALA A 84 21.25 -9.35 5.79
#